data_AF-A0A7Y2HJS9-F1
#
_entry.id   AF-A0A7Y2HJS9-F1
#
_cell.length_a   1.000
_cell.length_b   1.000
_cell.length_c   1.000
_cell.angle_alpha   90.00
_cell.angle_beta   90.00
_cell.angle_gamma   90.00
#
_symmetry.space_group_name_H-M   'P 1'
#
loop_
_entity.id
_entity.type
_entity.pdbx_description
1 polymer ?
#
loop_
_entity_poly.entity_id
_entity_poly.type
_entity_poly.pdbx_seq_one_letter_code
_entity_poly.pdbx_strand_id
1 'polypeptide(L)' 'MRNRESIQDLRQKIDLYFDNALPPKDKEELMSRVQNDPRCSNLFNKEKTFRDFIKNNVKRTSVSPDMIQSIRDSIRKR' A
#
# COMPACT_ATOMS: atom_id res chain seq x y z
N MET A 1 18.20 -17.18 19.93
CA MET A 1 17.23 -16.07 20.15
C MET A 1 16.80 -15.56 18.79
N ARG A 2 15.58 -15.86 18.29
CA ARG A 2 15.24 -15.71 16.85
C ARG A 2 13.79 -15.31 16.56
N ASN A 3 13.14 -14.55 17.44
CA ASN A 3 11.68 -14.29 17.31
C ASN A 3 11.27 -12.81 17.42
N ARG A 4 12.23 -11.87 17.55
CA ARG A 4 11.94 -10.41 17.54
C ARG A 4 12.19 -9.75 16.18
N GLU A 5 13.04 -10.33 15.34
CA GLU A 5 13.37 -9.81 14.01
C GLU A 5 12.15 -9.88 13.06
N SER A 6 11.30 -10.91 13.20
CA SER A 6 10.20 -11.17 12.25
C SER A 6 9.10 -10.09 12.18
N ILE A 7 8.82 -9.34 13.26
CA ILE A 7 7.73 -8.35 13.25
C ILE A 7 8.21 -7.01 12.70
N GLN A 8 9.44 -6.61 13.02
CA GLN A 8 10.04 -5.39 12.50
C GLN A 8 10.26 -5.51 10.98
N ASP A 9 10.78 -6.64 10.54
CA ASP A 9 10.98 -6.94 9.11
C ASP A 9 9.65 -6.96 8.35
N LEU A 10 8.60 -7.50 8.97
CA LEU A 10 7.26 -7.51 8.40
C LEU A 10 6.71 -6.09 8.24
N ARG A 11 6.86 -5.23 9.26
CA ARG A 11 6.47 -3.81 9.16
C ARG A 11 7.18 -3.14 7.99
N GLN A 12 8.49 -3.29 7.90
CA GLN A 12 9.27 -2.71 6.82
C GLN A 12 8.83 -3.21 5.43
N LYS A 13 8.52 -4.50 5.29
CA LYS A 13 7.96 -5.05 4.05
C LYS A 13 6.59 -4.47 3.72
N ILE A 14 5.73 -4.28 4.72
CA ILE A 14 4.41 -3.66 4.55
C ILE A 14 4.56 -2.19 4.13
N ASP A 15 5.51 -1.46 4.72
CA ASP A 15 5.79 -0.07 4.34
C ASP A 15 6.26 0.03 2.89
N LEU A 16 7.26 -0.78 2.51
CA LEU A 16 7.74 -0.87 1.14
C LEU A 16 6.62 -1.27 0.16
N TYR A 17 5.69 -2.13 0.57
CA TYR A 17 4.53 -2.51 -0.23
C TYR A 17 3.63 -1.31 -0.51
N PHE A 18 3.29 -0.52 0.52
CA PHE A 18 2.44 0.66 0.36
C PHE A 18 3.12 1.80 -0.40
N ASP A 19 4.46 1.89 -0.33
CA ASP A 19 5.26 2.86 -1.07
C ASP A 19 5.53 2.42 -2.52
N ASN A 20 5.00 1.26 -2.95
CA ASN A 20 5.28 0.63 -4.25
C ASN A 20 6.79 0.39 -4.49
N ALA A 21 7.57 0.28 -3.42
CA ALA A 21 9.01 0.02 -3.44
C ALA A 21 9.34 -1.47 -3.19
N LEU A 22 8.33 -2.32 -2.98
CA LEU A 22 8.52 -3.75 -2.79
C LEU A 22 8.58 -4.49 -4.14
N PRO A 23 9.57 -5.37 -4.37
CA PRO A 23 9.65 -6.17 -5.59
C PRO A 23 8.41 -7.04 -5.82
N PRO A 24 8.04 -7.34 -7.08
CA PRO A 24 6.83 -8.11 -7.38
C PRO A 24 6.78 -9.48 -6.69
N LYS A 25 7.92 -10.19 -6.63
CA LYS A 25 8.05 -11.48 -5.97
C LYS A 25 7.77 -11.40 -4.47
N ASP A 26 8.33 -10.40 -3.80
CA ASP A 26 8.17 -10.22 -2.35
C ASP A 26 6.77 -9.72 -2.00
N LYS A 27 6.12 -9.01 -2.93
CA LYS A 27 4.73 -8.60 -2.84
C LYS A 27 3.79 -9.81 -2.81
N GLU A 28 3.97 -10.77 -3.71
CA GLU A 28 3.17 -12.01 -3.70
C GLU A 28 3.38 -12.81 -2.41
N GLU A 29 4.63 -12.93 -1.95
CA GLU A 29 4.94 -13.59 -0.69
C GLU A 29 4.28 -12.88 0.50
N LEU A 30 4.34 -11.55 0.55
CA LEU A 30 3.72 -10.75 1.60
C LEU A 30 2.20 -10.93 1.60
N MET A 31 1.55 -10.89 0.43
CA MET A 31 0.10 -11.09 0.32
C MET A 31 -0.32 -12.50 0.74
N SER A 32 0.45 -13.52 0.38
CA SER A 32 0.23 -14.89 0.85
C SER A 32 0.36 -14.98 2.38
N ARG A 33 1.38 -14.36 2.97
CA ARG A 33 1.54 -14.31 4.44
C ARG A 33 0.41 -13.57 5.13
N VAL A 34 -0.05 -12.45 4.56
CA VAL A 34 -1.20 -11.68 5.08
C VAL A 34 -2.49 -12.49 5.05
N GLN A 35 -2.70 -13.34 4.05
CA GLN A 35 -3.87 -14.23 3.98
C GLN A 35 -3.82 -15.37 5.00
N ASN A 36 -2.63 -15.90 5.27
CA ASN A 36 -2.45 -17.08 6.13
C ASN A 36 -2.25 -16.76 7.62
N ASP A 37 -1.75 -15.56 7.97
CA ASP A 37 -1.49 -15.17 9.36
C ASP A 37 -2.37 -13.98 9.79
N PRO A 38 -3.28 -14.18 10.76
CA PRO A 38 -4.11 -13.10 11.33
C PRO A 38 -3.32 -11.94 11.92
N ARG A 39 -2.11 -12.18 12.43
CA ARG A 39 -1.24 -11.12 12.99
C ARG A 39 -0.69 -10.22 11.89
N CYS A 40 -0.27 -10.83 10.78
CA CYS A 40 0.17 -10.11 9.59
C CYS A 40 -0.98 -9.30 8.99
N SER A 41 -2.17 -9.89 8.89
CA SER A 41 -3.39 -9.22 8.43
C SER A 41 -3.76 -8.00 9.27
N ASN A 42 -3.75 -8.15 10.60
CA ASN A 42 -4.04 -7.03 11.50
C ASN A 42 -3.05 -5.88 11.36
N LEU A 43 -1.75 -6.19 11.22
CA LEU A 43 -0.71 -5.17 11.02
C LEU A 43 -0.86 -4.47 9.68
N PHE A 44 -1.11 -5.23 8.61
CA PHE A 44 -1.34 -4.69 7.27
C PHE A 44 -2.56 -3.77 7.22
N ASN A 45 -3.67 -4.20 7.83
CA ASN A 45 -4.90 -3.40 7.89
C ASN A 45 -4.70 -2.14 8.72
N LYS A 46 -3.99 -2.21 9.84
CA LYS A 46 -3.67 -1.03 10.66
C LYS A 46 -2.91 0.03 9.86
N GLU A 47 -1.88 -0.40 9.12
CA GLU A 47 -1.08 0.49 8.29
C GLU A 47 -1.91 1.08 7.13
N LYS A 48 -2.74 0.26 6.49
CA LYS A 48 -3.69 0.71 5.46
C LYS A 48 -4.63 1.79 5.99
N THR A 49 -5.30 1.53 7.10
CA THR A 49 -6.25 2.47 7.72
C THR A 49 -5.56 3.77 8.12
N PHE A 50 -4.34 3.70 8.65
CA PHE A 50 -3.56 4.89 9.00
C PHE A 50 -3.20 5.73 7.77
N ARG A 51 -2.74 5.10 6.68
CA ARG A 51 -2.45 5.80 5.43
C ARG A 51 -3.71 6.39 4.80
N ASP A 52 -4.84 5.71 4.85
CA ASP A 52 -6.12 6.25 4.38
C ASP A 52 -6.60 7.42 5.23
N PHE A 53 -6.42 7.34 6.56
CA PHE A 53 -6.67 8.46 7.46
C PHE A 53 -5.83 9.69 7.08
N ILE A 54 -4.51 9.52 6.88
CA ILE A 54 -3.64 10.62 6.43
C ILE A 54 -4.14 11.15 5.07
N LYS A 55 -4.40 10.28 4.10
CA LYS A 55 -4.85 10.67 2.76
C LYS A 55 -6.13 11.50 2.78
N ASN A 56 -7.04 11.23 3.72
CA ASN A 56 -8.31 11.95 3.85
C ASN A 56 -8.16 13.27 4.62
N ASN A 57 -7.19 13.38 5.52
CA ASN A 57 -6.96 14.58 6.33
C ASN A 57 -5.93 15.54 5.73
N VAL A 58 -5.09 15.07 4.81
CA VAL A 58 -4.11 15.89 4.09
C VAL A 58 -4.79 16.58 2.91
N LYS A 59 -4.78 17.91 2.91
CA LYS A 59 -5.31 18.73 1.82
C LYS A 59 -4.51 18.46 0.54
N ARG A 60 -5.16 17.86 -0.45
CA ARG A 60 -4.56 17.62 -1.78
C ARG A 60 -4.78 18.82 -2.69
N THR A 61 -3.82 19.05 -3.58
CA THR A 61 -3.96 20.01 -4.67
C THR A 61 -5.11 19.57 -5.58
N SER A 62 -6.03 20.48 -5.86
CA SER A 62 -7.07 20.24 -6.86
C SER A 62 -6.42 20.12 -8.23
N VAL A 63 -6.78 19.09 -8.99
CA VAL A 63 -6.33 18.92 -10.37
C VAL A 63 -7.21 19.75 -11.31
N SER A 64 -6.66 20.17 -12.45
CA SER A 64 -7.44 20.91 -13.44
C SER A 64 -8.45 19.99 -14.14
N PRO A 65 -9.64 20.50 -14.53
CA PRO A 65 -10.61 19.74 -15.32
C PRO A 65 -10.02 19.19 -16.63
N ASP A 66 -9.11 19.93 -17.25
CA ASP A 66 -8.43 19.52 -18.48
C ASP A 66 -7.53 18.29 -18.29
N MET A 67 -6.87 18.20 -17.13
CA MET A 67 -6.07 17.02 -16.78
C MET A 67 -6.98 15.79 -16.61
N ILE A 68 -8.15 15.96 -15.98
CA ILE A 68 -9.14 14.89 -15.85
C ILE A 68 -9.62 14.44 -17.25
N GLN A 69 -9.94 15.39 -18.13
CA GLN A 69 -10.42 15.10 -19.47
C GLN A 69 -9.34 14.39 -20.31
N SER A 70 -8.10 14.86 -20.25
CA SER A 70 -6.96 14.25 -20.95
C SER A 70 -6.72 12.80 -20.53
N ILE A 71 -6.82 12.50 -19.22
CA ILE A 71 -6.70 11.13 -18.71
C ILE A 71 -7.86 10.26 -19.22
N ARG A 72 -9.10 10.77 -19.19
CA ARG A 72 -10.28 10.03 -19.69
C ARG A 72 -10.13 9.68 -21.17
N ASP A 73 -9.70 10.64 -21.98
CA ASP A 73 -9.54 10.45 -23.42
C ASP A 73 -8.42 9.46 -23.74
N SER A 74 -7.34 9.45 -22.95
CA SER A 74 -6.26 8.46 -23.09
C SER A 74 -6.70 7.03 -22.76
N ILE A 75 -7.61 6.85 -21.81
CA ILE A 75 -8.14 5.51 -21.45
C ILE A 75 -9.11 5.02 -22.51
N ARG A 76 -9.98 5.89 -23.04
CA ARG A 76 -10.98 5.53 -24.06
C ARG A 76 -10.37 5.15 -25.41
N LYS A 77 -9.15 5.60 -25.70
CA LYS A 77 -8.42 5.30 -26.94
C LYS A 77 -7.60 4.00 -26.89
N ARG A 78 -7.49 3.35 -25.72
CA ARG A 78 -6.93 1.99 -25.59
C ARG A 78 -8.04 0.96 -25.70
#